data_AF-A0A355GJQ5-F1
#
_entry.id   AF-A0A355GJQ5-F1
#
_cell.length_a   1.000
_cell.length_b   1.000
_cell.length_c   1.000
_cell.angle_alpha   90.00
_cell.angle_beta   90.00
_cell.angle_gamma   90.00
#
_symmetry.space_group_name_H-M   'P 1'
#
loop_
_entity.id
_entity.type
_entity.pdbx_description
1 polymer ?
#
loop_
_entity_poly.entity_id
_entity_poly.type
_entity_poly.pdbx_seq_one_letter_code
_entity_poly.pdbx_strand_id
1 'polypeptide(L)'
;IVDREEKRCILRNRDKESKAWTLLQDSGFRRLLDRRIQGRDVEISARDLGGAVRELIKEGWAVRADGKQVHQPASMMFKVESGIDWFELHADIDFEGQTVRFPELLSALARGDSSIRLDDGSLGILPEEWIEQYGILAGIAVTDEDHLRFAPNQVALLDALLNSQEYVETDAKFDEIREKIRSFSGISIDKEPDGFEGDLRKYQLEGLGWLQFLQDFHFGGCLADDMGLGKTVQLLALLLRRKRARDEHL
;
A
#
# COMPACT_ATOMS: atom_id res chain seq x y z
N ILE A 1 -15.61 -34.81 31.89
CA ILE A 1 -15.19 -33.67 32.73
C ILE A 1 -16.45 -33.13 33.37
N VAL A 2 -16.50 -33.10 34.70
CA VAL A 2 -17.68 -32.58 35.41
C VAL A 2 -17.48 -31.08 35.57
N ASP A 3 -18.26 -30.30 34.83
CA ASP A 3 -18.33 -28.85 34.96
C ASP A 3 -19.40 -28.55 36.02
N ARG A 4 -18.94 -28.25 37.23
CA ARG A 4 -19.81 -28.07 38.41
C ARG A 4 -20.51 -26.73 38.41
N GLU A 5 -19.96 -25.72 37.75
CA GLU A 5 -20.57 -24.39 37.66
C GLU A 5 -21.77 -24.41 36.73
N GLU A 6 -21.64 -25.08 35.58
CA GLU A 6 -22.72 -25.22 34.59
C GLU A 6 -23.62 -26.46 34.81
N LYS A 7 -23.39 -27.23 35.89
CA LYS A 7 -24.08 -28.50 36.20
C LYS A 7 -24.14 -29.48 35.02
N ARG A 8 -23.08 -29.54 34.20
CA ARG A 8 -23.03 -30.37 33.00
C ARG A 8 -21.88 -31.38 33.06
N CYS A 9 -22.11 -32.55 32.50
CA CYS A 9 -21.07 -33.56 32.33
C CYS A 9 -20.58 -33.55 30.88
N ILE A 10 -19.37 -33.06 30.67
CA ILE A 10 -18.76 -32.99 29.34
C ILE A 10 -18.12 -34.34 29.04
N LEU A 11 -18.69 -35.08 28.10
CA LEU A 11 -18.11 -36.33 27.60
C LEU A 11 -16.98 -35.99 26.63
N ARG A 12 -15.76 -36.43 26.96
CA ARG A 12 -14.57 -36.18 26.14
C ARG A 12 -14.63 -37.03 24.88
N ASN A 13 -14.47 -36.41 23.72
CA ASN A 13 -14.35 -37.10 22.45
C ASN A 13 -12.87 -37.17 22.06
N ARG A 14 -12.24 -38.33 22.29
CA ARG A 14 -10.79 -38.50 22.05
C ARG A 14 -10.39 -38.29 20.59
N ASP A 15 -11.23 -38.68 19.64
CA ASP A 15 -10.92 -38.52 18.22
C ASP A 15 -10.92 -37.04 17.82
N LYS A 16 -11.92 -36.27 18.29
CA LYS A 16 -11.95 -34.81 18.08
C LYS A 16 -10.78 -34.12 18.76
N GLU A 17 -10.46 -34.49 20.00
CA GLU A 17 -9.31 -33.93 20.71
C GLU A 17 -7.99 -34.24 19.99
N SER A 18 -7.81 -35.46 19.46
CA SER A 18 -6.62 -35.82 18.71
C SER A 18 -6.50 -35.04 17.41
N LYS A 19 -7.61 -34.86 16.66
CA LYS A 19 -7.61 -34.05 15.44
C LYS A 19 -7.30 -32.58 15.71
N ALA A 20 -7.91 -32.02 16.74
CA ALA A 20 -7.63 -30.64 17.18
C ALA A 20 -6.16 -30.48 17.59
N TRP A 21 -5.59 -31.49 18.23
CA TRP A 21 -4.17 -31.50 18.60
C TRP A 21 -3.25 -31.56 17.37
N THR A 22 -3.56 -32.42 16.40
CA THR A 22 -2.81 -32.49 15.14
C THR A 22 -2.85 -31.16 14.41
N LEU A 23 -4.02 -30.52 14.31
CA LEU A 23 -4.15 -29.21 13.68
C LEU A 23 -3.28 -28.15 14.37
N LEU A 24 -3.31 -28.04 15.71
CA LEU A 24 -2.45 -27.11 16.45
C LEU A 24 -0.97 -27.35 16.14
N GLN A 25 -0.54 -28.61 16.10
CA GLN A 25 0.85 -28.97 15.82
C GLN A 25 1.24 -28.63 14.38
N ASP A 26 0.37 -28.88 13.41
CA ASP A 26 0.58 -28.56 11.99
C ASP A 26 0.62 -27.05 11.76
N SER A 27 -0.15 -26.28 12.54
CA SER A 27 -0.09 -24.81 12.58
C SER A 27 1.14 -24.26 13.33
N GLY A 28 2.03 -25.09 13.85
CA GLY A 28 3.30 -24.67 14.46
C GLY A 28 3.31 -24.53 15.99
N PHE A 29 2.19 -24.85 16.66
CA PHE A 29 2.17 -24.86 18.13
C PHE A 29 2.91 -26.08 18.70
N ARG A 30 3.69 -25.86 19.75
CA ARG A 30 4.37 -26.90 20.52
C ARG A 30 3.69 -27.10 21.85
N ARG A 31 3.64 -28.35 22.31
CA ARG A 31 3.08 -28.67 23.63
C ARG A 31 4.02 -28.23 24.74
N LEU A 32 3.47 -27.54 25.73
CA LEU A 32 4.16 -27.34 27.00
C LEU A 32 3.97 -28.60 27.86
N LEU A 33 5.08 -29.27 28.17
CA LEU A 33 5.08 -30.45 29.05
C LEU A 33 5.14 -30.06 30.54
N ASP A 34 5.52 -28.81 30.83
CA ASP A 34 5.69 -28.34 32.19
C ASP A 34 4.36 -27.87 32.81
N ARG A 35 3.76 -28.76 33.61
CA ARG A 35 2.47 -28.53 34.28
C ARG A 35 2.51 -27.50 35.42
N ARG A 36 3.66 -26.90 35.71
CA ARG A 36 3.80 -25.89 36.79
C ARG A 36 3.18 -24.56 36.42
N ILE A 37 3.06 -24.25 35.12
CA ILE A 37 2.42 -23.01 34.65
C ILE A 37 0.96 -23.35 34.36
N GLN A 38 0.09 -23.10 35.35
CA GLN A 38 -1.35 -23.27 35.16
C GLN A 38 -1.85 -22.33 34.07
N GLY A 39 -2.67 -22.86 33.14
CA GLY A 39 -3.33 -22.08 32.10
C GLY A 39 -2.57 -21.93 30.77
N ARG A 40 -1.45 -22.64 30.55
CA ARG A 40 -0.76 -22.68 29.25
C ARG A 40 -0.54 -24.12 28.78
N ASP A 41 -1.18 -24.49 27.67
CA ASP A 41 -1.08 -25.83 27.09
C ASP A 41 -0.09 -25.90 25.91
N VAL A 42 0.12 -24.77 25.24
CA VAL A 42 0.92 -24.66 24.01
C VAL A 42 1.78 -23.39 23.99
N GLU A 43 2.83 -23.42 23.18
CA GLU A 43 3.67 -22.26 22.83
C GLU A 43 3.87 -22.18 21.32
N ILE A 44 4.13 -20.97 20.80
CA ILE A 44 4.44 -20.72 19.39
C ILE A 44 5.36 -19.49 19.30
N SER A 45 6.16 -19.40 18.23
CA SER A 45 6.97 -18.20 17.98
C SER A 45 6.06 -17.03 17.57
N ALA A 46 6.47 -15.80 17.91
CA ALA A 46 5.70 -14.60 17.54
C ALA A 46 5.58 -14.42 16.01
N ARG A 47 6.57 -14.90 15.25
CA ARG A 47 6.57 -14.87 13.79
C ARG A 47 5.50 -15.80 13.21
N ASP A 48 5.41 -17.01 13.76
CA ASP A 48 4.49 -18.05 13.23
C ASP A 48 3.04 -17.85 13.72
N LEU A 49 2.84 -17.00 14.74
CA LEU A 49 1.54 -16.78 15.36
C LEU A 49 0.45 -16.36 14.36
N GLY A 50 0.73 -15.39 13.49
CA GLY A 50 -0.28 -14.88 12.55
C GLY A 50 -0.76 -15.96 11.58
N GLY A 51 0.16 -16.67 10.92
CA GLY A 51 -0.19 -17.77 10.03
C GLY A 51 -0.96 -18.88 10.73
N ALA A 52 -0.52 -19.26 11.93
CA ALA A 52 -1.18 -20.28 12.74
C ALA A 52 -2.61 -19.88 13.12
N VAL A 53 -2.82 -18.64 13.57
CA VAL A 53 -4.14 -18.14 13.96
C VAL A 53 -5.08 -18.05 12.76
N ARG A 54 -4.60 -17.63 11.58
CA ARG A 54 -5.41 -17.61 10.36
C ARG A 54 -5.94 -19.00 10.00
N GLU A 55 -5.08 -20.01 10.06
CA GLU A 55 -5.46 -21.40 9.75
C GLU A 55 -6.48 -21.94 10.77
N LEU A 56 -6.29 -21.66 12.06
CA LEU A 56 -7.23 -22.06 13.10
C LEU A 56 -8.61 -21.41 12.91
N ILE A 57 -8.67 -20.11 12.62
CA ILE A 57 -9.94 -19.41 12.38
C ILE A 57 -10.64 -19.98 11.14
N LYS A 58 -9.90 -20.27 10.07
CA LYS A 58 -10.42 -20.91 8.85
C LYS A 58 -11.04 -22.30 9.13
N GLU A 59 -10.44 -23.05 10.04
CA GLU A 59 -10.96 -24.34 10.53
C GLU A 59 -12.10 -24.17 11.58
N GLY A 60 -12.59 -22.95 11.78
CA GLY A 60 -13.74 -22.64 12.64
C GLY A 60 -13.42 -22.49 14.12
N TRP A 61 -12.15 -22.27 14.48
CA TRP A 61 -11.76 -22.04 15.87
C TRP A 61 -12.06 -20.61 16.32
N ALA A 62 -12.58 -20.48 17.53
CA ALA A 62 -12.66 -19.19 18.22
C ALA A 62 -11.31 -18.89 18.90
N VAL A 63 -10.51 -18.01 18.31
CA VAL A 63 -9.22 -17.58 18.86
C VAL A 63 -9.40 -16.30 19.66
N ARG A 64 -8.79 -16.24 20.85
CA ARG A 64 -8.84 -15.06 21.73
C ARG A 64 -7.45 -14.70 22.25
N ALA A 65 -7.16 -13.40 22.29
CA ALA A 65 -5.95 -12.83 22.88
C ALA A 65 -6.33 -11.91 24.04
N ASP A 66 -5.75 -12.10 25.22
CA ASP A 66 -6.08 -11.35 26.45
C ASP A 66 -7.60 -11.23 26.74
N GLY A 67 -8.35 -12.30 26.44
CA GLY A 67 -9.79 -12.36 26.65
C GLY A 67 -10.64 -11.71 25.54
N LYS A 68 -10.03 -11.04 24.57
CA LYS A 68 -10.72 -10.43 23.41
C LYS A 68 -10.64 -11.34 22.19
N GLN A 69 -11.64 -11.23 21.32
CA GLN A 69 -11.66 -11.95 20.06
C GLN A 69 -10.53 -11.45 19.15
N VAL A 70 -9.97 -12.38 18.38
CA VAL A 70 -9.04 -12.04 17.31
C VAL A 70 -9.84 -11.89 16.02
N HIS A 71 -9.55 -10.82 15.27
CA HIS A 71 -10.26 -10.45 14.06
C HIS A 71 -9.39 -10.68 12.81
N GLN A 72 -10.04 -11.03 11.70
CA GLN A 72 -9.43 -11.07 10.38
C GLN A 72 -9.88 -9.84 9.57
N PRO A 73 -9.08 -9.36 8.60
CA PRO A 73 -9.53 -8.30 7.71
C PRO A 73 -10.71 -8.80 6.88
N ALA A 74 -11.80 -8.04 6.89
CA ALA A 74 -13.03 -8.34 6.16
C ALA A 74 -13.04 -7.64 4.81
N SER A 75 -12.64 -6.36 4.76
CA SER A 75 -12.57 -5.59 3.53
C SER A 75 -11.52 -4.48 3.62
N MET A 76 -11.06 -4.04 2.46
CA MET A 76 -10.14 -2.93 2.30
C MET A 76 -10.63 -2.07 1.13
N MET A 77 -10.91 -0.81 1.39
CA MET A 77 -11.33 0.15 0.37
C MET A 77 -10.27 1.22 0.22
N PHE A 78 -9.88 1.49 -1.01
CA PHE A 78 -8.92 2.54 -1.32
C PHE A 78 -9.60 3.74 -1.95
N LYS A 79 -9.16 4.93 -1.58
CA LYS A 79 -9.60 6.18 -2.18
C LYS A 79 -8.40 7.05 -2.51
N VAL A 80 -8.35 7.57 -3.73
CA VAL A 80 -7.32 8.51 -4.18
C VAL A 80 -7.91 9.89 -4.35
N GLU A 81 -7.35 10.87 -3.64
CA GLU A 81 -7.70 12.29 -3.76
C GLU A 81 -6.51 13.11 -4.25
N SER A 82 -6.73 13.96 -5.24
CA SER A 82 -5.70 14.80 -5.82
C SER A 82 -5.60 16.13 -5.08
N GLY A 83 -4.42 16.39 -4.51
CA GLY A 83 -4.01 17.71 -4.03
C GLY A 83 -3.47 18.60 -5.15
N ILE A 84 -2.82 19.71 -4.75
CA ILE A 84 -2.16 20.62 -5.70
C ILE A 84 -0.95 19.91 -6.32
N ASP A 85 0.00 19.48 -5.48
CA ASP A 85 1.29 18.91 -5.89
C ASP A 85 1.50 17.46 -5.38
N TRP A 86 0.42 16.78 -4.97
CA TRP A 86 0.47 15.42 -4.45
C TRP A 86 -0.84 14.68 -4.68
N PHE A 87 -0.79 13.36 -4.57
CA PHE A 87 -1.94 12.47 -4.48
C PHE A 87 -2.01 11.87 -3.08
N GLU A 88 -3.21 11.83 -2.52
CA GLU A 88 -3.50 11.31 -1.20
C GLU A 88 -4.18 9.95 -1.36
N LEU A 89 -3.53 8.89 -0.88
CA LEU A 89 -4.11 7.56 -0.80
C LEU A 89 -4.65 7.34 0.60
N HIS A 90 -5.97 7.27 0.68
CA HIS A 90 -6.72 6.85 1.86
C HIS A 90 -7.03 5.37 1.73
N ALA A 91 -6.97 4.63 2.83
CA ALA A 91 -7.40 3.25 2.87
C ALA A 91 -8.16 2.98 4.17
N ASP A 92 -9.38 2.50 4.01
CA ASP A 92 -10.23 2.05 5.11
C ASP A 92 -10.12 0.54 5.20
N ILE A 93 -9.66 0.04 6.35
CA ILE A 93 -9.47 -1.38 6.60
C ILE A 93 -10.42 -1.82 7.70
N ASP A 94 -11.36 -2.70 7.34
CA ASP A 94 -12.30 -3.28 8.29
C ASP A 94 -11.80 -4.64 8.80
N PHE A 95 -11.82 -4.80 10.12
CA PHE A 95 -11.55 -6.03 10.85
C PHE A 95 -12.84 -6.43 11.59
N GLU A 96 -13.87 -6.84 10.84
CA GLU A 96 -15.16 -7.29 11.37
C GLU A 96 -15.88 -6.22 12.22
N GLY A 97 -15.91 -4.98 11.73
CA GLY A 97 -16.52 -3.82 12.39
C GLY A 97 -15.58 -3.00 13.27
N GLN A 98 -14.29 -3.32 13.29
CA GLN A 98 -13.23 -2.50 13.87
C GLN A 98 -12.32 -1.96 12.76
N THR A 99 -11.85 -0.73 12.91
CA THR A 99 -11.01 -0.07 11.90
C THR A 99 -9.57 0.09 12.39
N VAL A 100 -8.65 0.24 11.44
CA VAL A 100 -7.28 0.67 11.72
C VAL A 100 -6.83 1.67 10.67
N ARG A 101 -6.00 2.63 11.07
CA ARG A 101 -5.44 3.62 10.15
C ARG A 101 -4.40 2.97 9.24
N PHE A 102 -4.39 3.39 7.98
CA PHE A 102 -3.46 2.84 7.00
C PHE A 102 -1.97 3.07 7.33
N PRO A 103 -1.54 4.27 7.80
CA PRO A 103 -0.18 4.48 8.32
C PRO A 103 0.26 3.47 9.40
N GLU A 104 -0.63 3.14 10.33
CA GLU A 104 -0.36 2.21 11.43
C GLU A 104 -0.20 0.78 10.90
N LEU A 105 -1.07 0.37 9.98
CA LEU A 105 -0.96 -0.90 9.27
C LEU A 105 0.39 -1.02 8.56
N LEU A 106 0.78 -0.03 7.78
CA LEU A 106 2.07 -0.04 7.06
C LEU A 106 3.26 -0.11 8.02
N SER A 107 3.19 0.59 9.16
CA SER A 107 4.23 0.50 10.19
C SER A 107 4.37 -0.92 10.74
N ALA A 108 3.26 -1.60 10.99
CA ALA A 108 3.26 -3.00 11.42
C ALA A 108 3.83 -3.93 10.33
N LEU A 109 3.38 -3.78 9.08
CA LEU A 109 3.89 -4.56 7.95
C LEU A 109 5.39 -4.34 7.70
N ALA A 110 5.88 -3.10 7.83
CA ALA A 110 7.30 -2.76 7.69
C ALA A 110 8.18 -3.41 8.76
N ARG A 111 7.65 -3.62 9.97
CA ARG A 111 8.33 -4.38 11.04
C ARG A 111 8.26 -5.90 10.84
N GLY A 112 7.44 -6.36 9.88
CA GLY A 112 7.13 -7.77 9.70
C GLY A 112 6.23 -8.32 10.80
N ASP A 113 5.44 -7.45 11.45
CA ASP A 113 4.48 -7.86 12.46
C ASP A 113 3.35 -8.66 11.80
N SER A 114 2.99 -9.79 12.40
CA SER A 114 1.93 -10.67 11.90
C SER A 114 0.54 -10.31 12.45
N SER A 115 0.47 -9.25 13.26
CA SER A 115 -0.74 -8.77 13.92
C SER A 115 -0.66 -7.28 14.23
N ILE A 116 -1.81 -6.63 14.36
CA ILE A 116 -1.96 -5.24 14.76
C ILE A 116 -3.01 -5.12 15.87
N ARG A 117 -2.88 -4.11 16.73
CA ARG A 117 -3.86 -3.84 17.77
C ARG A 117 -4.90 -2.84 17.24
N LEU A 118 -6.17 -3.18 17.38
CA LEU A 118 -7.30 -2.38 16.90
C LEU A 118 -7.72 -1.33 17.93
N ASP A 119 -8.58 -0.39 17.55
CA ASP A 119 -9.02 0.75 18.39
C ASP A 119 -9.69 0.31 19.70
N ASP A 120 -10.49 -0.76 19.66
CA ASP A 120 -11.11 -1.35 20.85
C ASP A 120 -10.11 -2.14 21.71
N GLY A 121 -8.86 -2.26 21.27
CA GLY A 121 -7.77 -3.00 21.89
C GLY A 121 -7.82 -4.52 21.67
N SER A 122 -8.64 -5.02 20.75
CA SER A 122 -8.58 -6.39 20.21
C SER A 122 -7.39 -6.54 19.25
N LEU A 123 -7.17 -7.77 18.76
CA LEU A 123 -6.03 -8.10 17.90
C LEU A 123 -6.53 -8.42 16.49
N GLY A 124 -6.03 -7.70 15.49
CA GLY A 124 -6.22 -8.01 14.07
C GLY A 124 -5.04 -8.83 13.54
N ILE A 125 -5.30 -9.92 12.82
CA ILE A 125 -4.24 -10.72 12.19
C ILE A 125 -4.03 -10.24 10.76
N LEU A 126 -2.78 -9.90 10.44
CA LEU A 126 -2.43 -9.38 9.12
C LEU A 126 -2.17 -10.54 8.15
N PRO A 127 -2.71 -10.53 6.92
CA PRO A 127 -2.36 -11.49 5.87
C PRO A 127 -0.88 -11.39 5.50
N GLU A 128 -0.25 -12.50 5.11
CA GLU A 128 1.16 -12.49 4.68
C GLU A 128 1.33 -11.78 3.34
N GLU A 129 0.32 -11.92 2.47
CA GLU A 129 0.29 -11.28 1.16
C GLU A 129 0.35 -9.75 1.27
N TRP A 130 -0.19 -9.18 2.36
CA TRP A 130 -0.16 -7.74 2.59
C TRP A 130 1.24 -7.23 2.90
N ILE A 131 2.09 -8.05 3.52
CA ILE A 131 3.50 -7.67 3.76
C ILE A 131 4.20 -7.50 2.42
N GLU A 132 3.99 -8.44 1.49
CA GLU A 132 4.59 -8.37 0.15
C GLU A 132 3.97 -7.25 -0.71
N GLN A 133 2.65 -7.06 -0.64
CA GLN A 133 1.92 -6.08 -1.45
C GLN A 133 2.11 -4.64 -0.98
N TYR A 134 1.98 -4.38 0.32
CA TYR A 134 1.97 -3.03 0.88
C TYR A 134 3.23 -2.68 1.65
N GLY A 135 4.09 -3.65 1.98
CA GLY A 135 5.37 -3.37 2.66
C GLY A 135 6.27 -2.41 1.87
N ILE A 136 6.18 -2.43 0.52
CA ILE A 136 6.89 -1.50 -0.36
C ILE A 136 6.47 -0.04 -0.09
N LEU A 137 5.19 0.21 0.23
CA LEU A 137 4.68 1.56 0.47
C LEU A 137 5.32 2.20 1.69
N ALA A 138 5.63 1.41 2.72
CA ALA A 138 6.25 1.93 3.93
C ALA A 138 7.64 2.57 3.68
N GLY A 139 8.32 2.19 2.59
CA GLY A 139 9.63 2.74 2.23
C GLY A 139 9.60 3.88 1.19
N ILE A 140 8.47 4.07 0.49
CA ILE A 140 8.37 4.98 -0.68
C ILE A 140 7.38 6.12 -0.46
N ALA A 141 6.30 5.87 0.28
CA ALA A 141 5.27 6.85 0.52
C ALA A 141 5.67 7.82 1.63
N VAL A 142 5.25 9.07 1.50
CA VAL A 142 5.33 10.04 2.60
C VAL A 142 4.08 9.85 3.45
N THR A 143 4.25 9.40 4.68
CA THR A 143 3.14 9.20 5.62
C THR A 143 2.68 10.53 6.21
N ASP A 144 1.38 10.80 6.16
CA ASP A 144 0.70 11.82 6.96
C ASP A 144 -0.19 11.12 8.02
N GLU A 145 -0.78 11.87 8.96
CA GLU A 145 -1.48 11.30 10.14
C GLU A 145 -2.50 10.19 9.80
N ASP A 146 -3.25 10.32 8.70
CA ASP A 146 -4.32 9.40 8.32
C ASP A 146 -4.14 8.77 6.92
N HIS A 147 -3.26 9.31 6.08
CA HIS A 147 -3.13 8.94 4.66
C HIS A 147 -1.69 8.91 4.18
N LEU A 148 -1.49 8.40 2.96
CA LEU A 148 -0.21 8.44 2.28
C LEU A 148 -0.19 9.52 1.19
N ARG A 149 0.91 10.25 1.09
CA ARG A 149 1.16 11.19 0.00
C ARG A 149 2.12 10.61 -1.02
N PHE A 150 1.73 10.74 -2.27
CA PHE A 150 2.51 10.39 -3.44
C PHE A 150 2.75 11.62 -4.31
N ALA A 151 3.99 11.80 -4.76
CA ALA A 151 4.30 12.82 -5.75
C ALA A 151 3.73 12.41 -7.13
N PRO A 152 3.48 13.35 -8.06
CA PRO A 152 2.89 13.01 -9.36
C PRO A 152 3.72 12.03 -10.19
N ASN A 153 5.04 12.02 -10.02
CA ASN A 153 5.93 11.05 -10.65
C ASN A 153 5.81 9.61 -10.08
N GLN A 154 5.10 9.41 -8.97
CA GLN A 154 4.84 8.12 -8.34
C GLN A 154 3.47 7.53 -8.75
N VAL A 155 2.69 8.20 -9.62
CA VAL A 155 1.37 7.72 -10.06
C VAL A 155 1.44 6.33 -10.69
N ALA A 156 2.49 6.01 -11.44
CA ALA A 156 2.65 4.67 -12.04
C ALA A 156 2.77 3.55 -10.98
N LEU A 157 3.47 3.84 -9.87
CA LEU A 157 3.58 2.91 -8.74
C LEU A 157 2.21 2.77 -8.04
N LEU A 158 1.54 3.90 -7.81
CA LEU A 158 0.21 3.91 -7.20
C LEU A 158 -0.80 3.14 -8.06
N ASP A 159 -0.81 3.34 -9.38
CA ASP A 159 -1.66 2.60 -10.32
C ASP A 159 -1.41 1.08 -10.24
N ALA A 160 -0.15 0.66 -10.25
CA ALA A 160 0.21 -0.76 -10.18
C ALA A 160 -0.31 -1.43 -8.89
N LEU A 161 -0.29 -0.73 -7.76
CA LEU A 161 -0.78 -1.22 -6.47
C LEU A 161 -2.30 -1.29 -6.39
N LEU A 162 -2.98 -0.30 -6.96
CA LEU A 162 -4.43 -0.23 -7.00
C LEU A 162 -5.03 -1.25 -7.98
N ASN A 163 -4.27 -1.65 -9.00
CA ASN A 163 -4.75 -2.57 -10.04
C ASN A 163 -5.01 -4.00 -9.52
N SER A 164 -4.48 -4.39 -8.35
CA SER A 164 -4.81 -5.68 -7.71
C SER A 164 -6.02 -5.62 -6.77
N GLN A 165 -6.66 -4.46 -6.63
CA GLN A 165 -7.75 -4.24 -5.69
C GLN A 165 -9.11 -4.31 -6.38
N GLU A 166 -10.10 -4.87 -5.69
CA GLU A 166 -11.45 -5.04 -6.23
C GLU A 166 -12.26 -3.72 -6.19
N TYR A 167 -12.02 -2.88 -5.18
CA TYR A 167 -12.74 -1.62 -4.96
C TYR A 167 -11.76 -0.47 -4.72
N VAL A 168 -11.70 0.46 -5.68
CA VAL A 168 -10.90 1.68 -5.62
C VAL A 168 -11.72 2.86 -6.11
N GLU A 169 -11.80 3.90 -5.30
CA GLU A 169 -12.35 5.20 -5.70
C GLU A 169 -11.21 6.12 -6.14
N THR A 170 -11.31 6.67 -7.35
CA THR A 170 -10.35 7.64 -7.89
C THR A 170 -11.06 8.91 -8.31
N ASP A 171 -10.35 10.04 -8.26
CA ASP A 171 -10.84 11.28 -8.82
C ASP A 171 -10.40 11.48 -10.29
N ALA A 172 -11.02 12.47 -10.95
CA ALA A 172 -10.80 12.73 -12.36
C ALA A 172 -9.35 13.13 -12.69
N LYS A 173 -8.64 13.81 -11.77
CA LYS A 173 -7.27 14.26 -12.00
C LYS A 173 -6.30 13.07 -11.92
N PHE A 174 -6.52 12.12 -11.02
CA PHE A 174 -5.76 10.88 -10.98
C PHE A 174 -5.99 10.05 -12.26
N ASP A 175 -7.25 9.90 -12.69
CA ASP A 175 -7.58 9.16 -13.90
C ASP A 175 -6.95 9.79 -15.16
N GLU A 176 -6.91 11.12 -15.26
CA GLU A 176 -6.25 11.82 -16.36
C GLU A 176 -4.75 11.48 -16.43
N ILE A 177 -4.04 11.52 -15.29
CA ILE A 177 -2.60 11.22 -15.27
C ILE A 177 -2.36 9.72 -15.53
N ARG A 178 -3.21 8.85 -14.98
CA ARG A 178 -3.17 7.41 -15.23
C ARG A 178 -3.27 7.10 -16.72
N GLU A 179 -4.24 7.70 -17.40
CA GLU A 179 -4.41 7.52 -18.84
C GLU A 179 -3.25 8.12 -19.65
N LYS A 180 -2.69 9.27 -19.24
CA LYS A 180 -1.47 9.83 -19.87
C LYS A 180 -0.27 8.88 -19.77
N ILE A 181 -0.09 8.21 -18.62
CA ILE A 181 0.97 7.22 -18.43
C ILE A 181 0.73 5.99 -19.29
N ARG A 182 -0.50 5.48 -19.35
CA ARG A 182 -0.85 4.28 -20.13
C ARG A 182 -0.78 4.51 -21.65
N SER A 183 -1.18 5.70 -22.09
CA SER A 183 -1.18 6.10 -23.51
C SER A 183 0.18 6.56 -24.01
N PHE A 184 1.19 6.64 -23.14
CA PHE A 184 2.53 7.09 -23.51
C PHE A 184 3.18 6.16 -24.54
N SER A 185 3.42 6.69 -25.73
CA SER A 185 3.99 5.96 -26.88
C SER A 185 5.40 6.42 -27.27
N GLY A 186 5.98 7.34 -26.50
CA GLY A 186 7.30 7.90 -26.72
C GLY A 186 7.30 9.43 -26.72
N ILE A 187 8.50 10.00 -26.83
CA ILE A 187 8.71 11.45 -26.86
C ILE A 187 8.66 11.90 -28.31
N SER A 188 7.73 12.80 -28.63
CA SER A 188 7.64 13.42 -29.95
C SER A 188 8.60 14.61 -30.05
N ILE A 189 9.17 14.80 -31.25
CA ILE A 189 9.86 16.04 -31.60
C ILE A 189 8.86 17.19 -31.48
N ASP A 190 9.28 18.26 -30.83
CA ASP A 190 8.43 19.43 -30.63
C ASP A 190 8.59 20.46 -31.74
N LYS A 191 7.78 21.53 -31.69
CA LYS A 191 7.91 22.73 -32.52
C LYS A 191 8.33 23.94 -31.70
N GLU A 192 8.91 24.93 -32.36
CA GLU A 192 9.15 26.23 -31.77
C GLU A 192 7.85 26.80 -31.18
N PRO A 193 7.89 27.36 -29.95
CA PRO A 193 6.73 28.07 -29.44
C PRO A 193 6.53 29.35 -30.24
N ASP A 194 5.28 29.75 -30.39
CA ASP A 194 4.95 30.96 -31.11
C ASP A 194 5.73 32.17 -30.55
N GLY A 195 6.15 33.09 -31.43
CA GLY A 195 6.95 34.26 -31.06
C GLY A 195 8.33 33.97 -30.47
N PHE A 196 8.83 32.75 -30.65
CA PHE A 196 10.24 32.45 -30.45
C PHE A 196 11.08 33.15 -31.53
N GLU A 197 12.06 33.95 -31.11
CA GLU A 197 12.94 34.69 -32.02
C GLU A 197 14.22 33.87 -32.30
N GLY A 198 14.19 33.13 -33.41
CA GLY A 198 15.29 32.29 -33.88
C GLY A 198 14.81 30.93 -34.40
N ASP A 199 15.73 30.16 -34.98
CA ASP A 199 15.43 28.83 -35.51
C ASP A 199 16.06 27.76 -34.61
N LEU A 200 15.26 26.81 -34.12
CA LEU A 200 15.79 25.66 -33.39
C LEU A 200 16.22 24.59 -34.39
N ARG A 201 17.40 24.01 -34.15
CA ARG A 201 17.86 22.86 -34.93
C ARG A 201 17.05 21.63 -34.55
N LYS A 202 16.97 20.64 -35.44
CA LYS A 202 16.21 19.39 -35.21
C LYS A 202 16.51 18.73 -33.85
N TYR A 203 17.78 18.62 -33.46
CA TYR A 203 18.15 18.05 -32.17
C TYR A 203 17.75 18.93 -30.97
N GLN A 204 17.63 20.25 -31.16
CA GLN A 204 17.14 21.17 -30.13
C GLN A 204 15.62 21.07 -29.98
N LEU A 205 14.90 20.79 -31.06
CA LEU A 205 13.46 20.46 -31.03
C LEU A 205 13.20 19.09 -30.38
N GLU A 206 14.08 18.11 -30.61
CA GLU A 206 14.08 16.84 -29.86
C GLU A 206 14.31 17.08 -28.36
N GLY A 207 15.31 17.89 -28.00
CA GLY A 207 15.58 18.28 -26.62
C GLY A 207 14.42 19.05 -25.97
N LEU A 208 13.77 19.95 -26.73
CA LEU A 208 12.58 20.68 -26.27
C LEU A 208 11.42 19.72 -25.99
N GLY A 209 11.17 18.75 -26.88
CA GLY A 209 10.15 17.71 -26.68
C GLY A 209 10.42 16.84 -25.46
N TRP A 210 11.69 16.50 -25.21
CA TRP A 210 12.12 15.80 -24.00
C TRP A 210 11.88 16.63 -22.73
N LEU A 211 12.21 17.92 -22.74
CA LEU A 211 11.94 18.82 -21.62
C LEU A 211 10.44 18.98 -21.35
N GLN A 212 9.62 19.08 -22.40
CA GLN A 212 8.16 19.11 -22.28
C GLN A 212 7.63 17.82 -21.67
N PHE A 213 8.12 16.66 -22.13
CA PHE A 213 7.78 15.37 -21.54
C PHE A 213 8.10 15.31 -20.04
N LEU A 214 9.31 15.73 -19.62
CA LEU A 214 9.66 15.76 -18.20
C LEU A 214 8.70 16.63 -17.39
N GLN A 215 8.30 17.77 -17.95
CA GLN A 215 7.33 18.65 -17.32
C GLN A 215 5.94 18.00 -17.20
N ASP A 216 5.43 17.43 -18.27
CA ASP A 216 4.08 16.86 -18.32
C ASP A 216 3.93 15.68 -17.35
N PHE A 217 4.99 14.89 -17.20
CA PHE A 217 5.04 13.74 -16.29
C PHE A 217 5.67 14.05 -14.92
N HIS A 218 5.95 15.32 -14.63
CA HIS A 218 6.52 15.78 -13.35
C HIS A 218 7.83 15.08 -12.97
N PHE A 219 8.62 14.70 -13.98
CA PHE A 219 9.93 14.12 -13.80
C PHE A 219 11.01 15.20 -13.68
N GLY A 220 12.02 14.91 -12.87
CA GLY A 220 13.28 15.64 -12.90
C GLY A 220 14.15 15.13 -14.06
N GLY A 221 15.04 15.98 -14.56
CA GLY A 221 16.02 15.58 -15.56
C GLY A 221 17.21 16.53 -15.61
N CYS A 222 18.34 16.00 -16.07
CA CYS A 222 19.55 16.78 -16.32
C CYS A 222 19.79 16.86 -17.82
N LEU A 223 19.68 18.06 -18.41
CA LEU A 223 20.00 18.29 -19.81
C LEU A 223 21.53 18.38 -19.97
N ALA A 224 22.15 17.21 -20.18
CA ALA A 224 23.60 17.03 -20.22
C ALA A 224 24.18 17.03 -21.64
N ASP A 225 23.60 17.80 -22.57
CA ASP A 225 24.14 17.98 -23.91
C ASP A 225 25.59 18.51 -23.87
N ASP A 226 26.38 18.21 -24.90
CA ASP A 226 27.73 18.76 -25.05
C ASP A 226 27.76 20.30 -25.02
N MET A 227 28.92 20.85 -24.65
CA MET A 227 29.14 22.29 -24.68
C MET A 227 28.97 22.82 -26.10
N GLY A 228 28.25 23.93 -26.25
CA GLY A 228 28.00 24.56 -27.55
C GLY A 228 26.78 24.05 -28.32
N LEU A 229 26.08 23.01 -27.85
CA LEU A 229 24.85 22.53 -28.50
C LEU A 229 23.62 23.44 -28.28
N GLY A 230 23.73 24.47 -27.43
CA GLY A 230 22.66 25.46 -27.25
C GLY A 230 21.59 25.07 -26.23
N LYS A 231 21.99 24.50 -25.08
CA LYS A 231 21.07 24.22 -23.95
C LYS A 231 20.26 25.45 -23.52
N THR A 232 20.89 26.63 -23.53
CA THR A 232 20.24 27.90 -23.17
C THR A 232 19.08 28.21 -24.10
N VAL A 233 19.24 27.99 -25.41
CA VAL A 233 18.19 28.31 -26.38
C VAL A 233 17.00 27.35 -26.26
N GLN A 234 17.26 26.06 -25.97
CA GLN A 234 16.21 25.09 -25.65
C GLN A 234 15.43 25.49 -24.38
N LEU A 235 16.12 25.92 -23.32
CA LEU A 235 15.48 26.35 -22.07
C LEU A 235 14.66 27.63 -22.24
N LEU A 236 15.15 28.60 -23.04
CA LEU A 236 14.41 29.82 -23.35
C LEU A 236 13.12 29.52 -24.12
N ALA A 237 13.15 28.59 -25.08
CA ALA A 237 11.96 28.13 -25.78
C ALA A 237 10.95 27.50 -24.79
N LEU A 238 11.40 26.62 -23.89
CA LEU A 238 10.54 26.03 -22.85
C LEU A 238 9.88 27.09 -21.96
N LEU A 239 10.66 28.09 -21.50
CA LEU A 239 10.15 29.16 -20.65
C LEU A 239 9.16 30.07 -21.39
N LEU A 240 9.41 30.39 -22.66
CA LEU A 240 8.49 31.16 -23.48
C LEU A 240 7.14 30.45 -23.63
N ARG A 241 7.17 29.13 -23.88
CA ARG A 241 5.95 28.31 -23.92
C ARG A 241 5.18 28.35 -22.61
N ARG A 242 5.87 28.14 -21.48
CA ARG A 242 5.27 28.21 -20.14
C ARG A 242 4.60 29.55 -19.86
N LYS A 243 5.28 30.64 -20.24
CA LYS A 243 4.73 31.99 -20.10
C LYS A 243 3.41 32.12 -20.87
N ARG A 244 3.36 31.67 -22.13
CA ARG A 244 2.15 31.73 -22.96
C ARG A 244 1.01 30.88 -22.42
N ALA A 245 1.29 29.63 -22.04
CA ALA A 245 0.26 28.76 -21.47
C ALA A 245 -0.41 29.38 -20.23
N ARG A 246 0.37 30.09 -19.40
CA ARG A 246 -0.16 30.84 -18.26
C ARG A 246 -0.98 32.06 -18.69
N ASP A 247 -0.49 32.82 -19.67
CA ASP A 247 -1.17 34.02 -20.17
C ASP A 247 -2.49 33.68 -20.90
N GLU A 248 -2.64 32.47 -21.44
CA GLU A 248 -3.89 31.95 -22.06
C GLU A 248 -4.92 31.44 -21.04
N HIS A 249 -4.51 31.14 -19.80
CA HIS A 249 -5.39 30.67 -18.71
C HIS A 249 -5.83 31.82 -17.77
N LEU A 250 -5.44 33.06 -18.05
CA LEU A 250 -5.85 34.30 -17.36
C LEU A 250 -6.88 35.07 -18.18
#